data_AF-A0A2S6PM00-F1
#
_entry.id   AF-A0A2S6PM00-F1
#
_cell.length_a   1.000
_cell.length_b   1.000
_cell.length_c   1.000
_cell.angle_alpha   90.00
_cell.angle_beta   90.00
_cell.angle_gamma   90.00
#
_symmetry.space_group_name_H-M   'P 1'
#
loop_
_entity.id
_entity.type
_entity.pdbx_description
1 polymer ?
#
loop_
_entity_poly.entity_id
_entity_poly.type
_entity_poly.pdbx_seq_one_letter_code
_entity_poly.pdbx_strand_id
1 'polypeptide(L)'
;MNARRVNAAAGVILAAQKTRQTAAGIASSLEAAGLLQSPESAAELTRLRARVALLPAEVLADVVAAAVRTHERGGWDDAQIDALRTALFEYRDRAETPAPVTPRKPLTEAYPGELFMFRGLVGVLRVVAQHGDMAEVKRLLAEHTADEQDAYPENVAPQVTKLRALLAPSPGELAEQRHLLDPLDHVLEHLADERPQDVPTGGAL
;
A
#
# COMPACT_ATOMS: atom_id res chain seq x y z
N MET A 1 11.55 -14.23 -7.58
CA MET A 1 10.83 -13.57 -6.44
C MET A 1 11.66 -12.45 -5.80
N ASN A 2 11.13 -11.22 -5.61
CA ASN A 2 11.86 -10.08 -5.06
C ASN A 2 11.70 -9.99 -3.52
N ALA A 3 12.76 -10.32 -2.77
CA ALA A 3 12.75 -10.36 -1.30
C ALA A 3 12.27 -9.05 -0.64
N ARG A 4 12.51 -7.88 -1.26
CA ARG A 4 11.99 -6.60 -0.74
C ARG A 4 10.47 -6.53 -0.77
N ARG A 5 9.82 -7.01 -1.85
CA ARG A 5 8.35 -6.98 -1.96
C ARG A 5 7.72 -7.95 -0.96
N VAL A 6 8.33 -9.12 -0.77
CA VAL A 6 7.88 -10.11 0.21
C VAL A 6 7.98 -9.56 1.63
N ASN A 7 9.11 -8.94 1.99
CA ASN A 7 9.27 -8.32 3.32
C ASN A 7 8.31 -7.14 3.53
N ALA A 8 8.07 -6.32 2.51
CA ALA A 8 7.10 -5.24 2.58
C ALA A 8 5.67 -5.77 2.80
N ALA A 9 5.27 -6.82 2.07
CA ALA A 9 3.96 -7.46 2.24
C ALA A 9 3.81 -8.08 3.64
N ALA A 10 4.85 -8.77 4.14
CA ALA A 10 4.85 -9.32 5.49
C ALA A 10 4.66 -8.22 6.56
N GLY A 11 5.30 -7.06 6.40
CA GLY A 11 5.12 -5.92 7.29
C GLY A 11 3.69 -5.37 7.30
N VAL A 12 3.08 -5.22 6.11
CA VAL A 12 1.68 -4.75 5.99
C VAL A 12 0.70 -5.75 6.61
N ILE A 13 0.89 -7.05 6.35
CA ILE A 13 0.05 -8.11 6.92
C ILE A 13 0.17 -8.12 8.45
N LEU A 14 1.39 -8.05 8.99
CA LEU A 14 1.62 -8.02 10.43
C LEU A 14 0.98 -6.79 11.09
N ALA A 15 1.09 -5.62 10.47
CA ALA A 15 0.45 -4.40 10.97
C ALA A 15 -1.09 -4.51 10.98
N ALA A 16 -1.67 -5.06 9.91
CA ALA A 16 -3.12 -5.26 9.80
C ALA A 16 -3.64 -6.35 10.78
N GLN A 17 -2.84 -7.39 11.05
CA GLN A 17 -3.17 -8.39 12.08
C GLN A 17 -3.18 -7.79 13.48
N LYS A 18 -2.25 -6.88 13.80
CA LYS A 18 -2.23 -6.18 15.10
C LYS A 18 -3.49 -5.34 15.34
N THR A 19 -4.07 -4.79 14.28
CA THR A 19 -5.34 -4.04 14.34
C THR A 19 -6.58 -4.93 14.15
N ARG A 20 -6.41 -6.26 14.14
CA ARG A 20 -7.48 -7.26 13.95
C ARG A 20 -8.32 -7.03 12.69
N GLN A 21 -7.70 -6.57 11.61
CA GLN A 21 -8.41 -6.42 10.34
C GLN A 21 -8.87 -7.77 9.78
N THR A 22 -10.02 -7.74 9.12
CA THR A 22 -10.53 -8.88 8.35
C THR A 22 -9.66 -9.12 7.11
N ALA A 23 -9.77 -10.30 6.50
CA ALA A 23 -9.05 -10.62 5.26
C ALA A 23 -9.27 -9.59 4.15
N ALA A 24 -10.49 -9.03 4.05
CA ALA A 24 -10.80 -7.95 3.11
C ALA A 24 -10.02 -6.65 3.42
N GLY A 25 -9.89 -6.30 4.70
CA GLY A 25 -9.10 -5.14 5.13
C GLY A 25 -7.60 -5.30 4.83
N ILE A 26 -7.07 -6.51 5.02
CA ILE A 26 -5.68 -6.86 4.68
C ILE A 26 -5.46 -6.75 3.16
N ALA A 27 -6.37 -7.30 2.35
CA ALA A 27 -6.30 -7.20 0.89
C ALA A 27 -6.34 -5.75 0.41
N SER A 28 -7.24 -4.94 0.96
CA SER A 28 -7.31 -3.50 0.65
C SER A 28 -6.02 -2.75 1.04
N SER A 29 -5.41 -3.11 2.17
CA SER A 29 -4.15 -2.49 2.62
C SER A 29 -2.97 -2.87 1.72
N LEU A 30 -2.91 -4.12 1.26
CA LEU A 30 -1.89 -4.58 0.31
C LEU A 30 -2.08 -3.96 -1.09
N GLU A 31 -3.32 -3.74 -1.51
CA GLU A 31 -3.64 -3.05 -2.76
C GLU A 31 -3.29 -1.55 -2.68
N ALA A 32 -3.62 -0.87 -1.59
CA ALA A 32 -3.24 0.51 -1.34
C ALA A 32 -1.71 0.69 -1.29
N ALA A 33 -0.99 -0.30 -0.75
CA ALA A 33 0.47 -0.34 -0.78
C ALA A 33 1.06 -0.70 -2.17
N GLY A 34 0.21 -0.98 -3.18
CA GLY A 34 0.63 -1.37 -4.52
C GLY A 34 1.32 -2.74 -4.60
N LEU A 35 1.19 -3.56 -3.56
CA LEU A 35 1.90 -4.84 -3.45
C LEU A 35 1.22 -5.95 -4.24
N LEU A 36 -0.09 -5.84 -4.48
CA LEU A 36 -0.87 -6.77 -5.31
C LEU A 36 -0.80 -6.48 -6.81
N GLN A 37 -0.23 -5.35 -7.22
CA GLN A 37 -0.10 -5.05 -8.65
C GLN A 37 0.97 -5.92 -9.30
N SER A 38 0.63 -6.51 -10.45
CA SER A 38 1.61 -7.20 -11.28
C SER A 38 2.72 -6.21 -11.69
N PRO A 39 3.97 -6.65 -11.86
CA PRO A 39 5.04 -5.76 -12.28
C PRO A 39 4.74 -5.12 -13.65
N GLU A 40 3.97 -5.79 -14.52
CA GLU A 40 3.48 -5.23 -15.78
C GLU A 40 2.46 -4.12 -15.53
N SER A 41 1.47 -4.34 -14.66
CA SER A 41 0.50 -3.30 -14.31
C SER A 41 1.16 -2.11 -13.61
N ALA A 42 2.16 -2.34 -12.76
CA ALA A 42 2.93 -1.26 -12.13
C ALA A 42 3.78 -0.50 -13.16
N ALA A 43 4.41 -1.20 -14.12
CA ALA A 43 5.16 -0.60 -15.21
C ALA A 43 4.24 0.17 -16.16
N GLU A 44 3.06 -0.36 -16.47
CA GLU A 44 2.04 0.28 -17.28
C GLU A 44 1.47 1.52 -16.60
N LEU A 45 1.17 1.46 -15.30
CA LEU A 45 0.74 2.61 -14.50
C LEU A 45 1.82 3.69 -14.48
N THR A 46 3.10 3.30 -14.35
CA THR A 46 4.24 4.22 -14.41
C THR A 46 4.36 4.85 -15.78
N ARG A 47 4.20 4.07 -16.86
CA ARG A 47 4.19 4.55 -18.24
C ARG A 47 3.01 5.47 -18.53
N LEU A 48 1.82 5.16 -17.99
CA LEU A 48 0.63 6.00 -18.10
C LEU A 48 0.82 7.31 -17.33
N ARG A 49 1.35 7.28 -16.11
CA ARG A 49 1.68 8.49 -15.35
C ARG A 49 2.72 9.35 -16.08
N ALA A 50 3.74 8.73 -16.68
CA ALA A 50 4.71 9.45 -17.52
C ALA A 50 4.06 10.04 -18.78
N ARG A 51 3.15 9.31 -19.43
CA ARG A 51 2.37 9.83 -20.57
C ARG A 51 1.43 10.95 -20.17
N VAL A 52 0.83 10.90 -18.98
CA VAL A 52 0.00 11.97 -18.41
C VAL A 52 0.84 13.19 -18.05
N ALA A 53 2.07 13.01 -17.56
CA ALA A 53 3.00 14.11 -17.34
C ALA A 53 3.51 14.76 -18.64
N LEU A 54 3.44 14.04 -19.77
CA LEU A 54 3.79 14.52 -21.10
C LEU A 54 2.58 14.98 -21.91
N LEU A 55 1.36 14.81 -21.38
CA LEU A 55 0.17 15.35 -22.01
C LEU A 55 0.28 16.88 -21.94
N PRO A 56 0.21 17.59 -23.09
CA PRO A 56 0.32 19.03 -23.12
C PRO A 56 -0.74 19.64 -22.19
N ALA A 57 -0.38 20.71 -21.48
CA ALA A 57 -1.32 21.45 -20.63
C ALA A 57 -2.61 21.83 -21.40
N GLU A 58 -2.52 21.98 -22.72
CA GLU A 58 -3.63 22.19 -23.65
C GLU A 58 -4.63 21.02 -23.66
N VAL A 59 -4.17 19.76 -23.69
CA VAL A 59 -5.07 18.59 -23.65
C VAL A 59 -5.71 18.43 -22.28
N LEU A 60 -4.99 18.77 -21.21
CA LEU A 60 -5.56 18.78 -19.86
C LEU A 60 -6.65 19.86 -19.75
N ALA A 61 -6.41 21.04 -20.32
CA ALA A 61 -7.40 22.12 -20.38
C ALA A 61 -8.64 21.72 -21.20
N ASP A 62 -8.46 21.00 -22.31
CA ASP A 62 -9.57 20.50 -23.13
C ASP A 62 -10.40 19.43 -22.42
N VAL A 63 -9.75 18.49 -21.72
CA VAL A 63 -10.43 17.44 -20.92
C VAL A 63 -11.21 18.05 -19.77
N VAL A 64 -10.64 19.05 -19.09
CA VAL A 64 -11.34 19.78 -18.02
C VAL A 64 -12.49 20.58 -18.59
N ALA A 65 -12.30 21.33 -19.67
CA ALA A 65 -13.36 22.09 -20.30
C ALA A 65 -14.50 21.17 -20.78
N ALA A 66 -14.17 19.96 -21.25
CA ALA A 66 -15.15 18.92 -21.56
C ALA A 66 -15.87 18.41 -20.31
N ALA A 67 -15.15 18.16 -19.22
CA ALA A 67 -15.72 17.75 -17.93
C ALA A 67 -16.70 18.80 -17.39
N VAL A 68 -16.34 20.09 -17.42
CA VAL A 68 -17.19 21.22 -17.03
C VAL A 68 -18.45 21.30 -17.91
N ARG A 69 -18.32 21.13 -19.24
CA ARG A 69 -19.49 21.11 -20.15
C ARG A 69 -20.42 19.91 -19.93
N THR A 70 -19.88 18.73 -19.60
CA THR A 70 -20.71 17.60 -19.18
C THR A 70 -21.36 17.84 -17.81
N HIS A 71 -20.72 18.68 -16.97
CA HIS A 71 -21.19 19.02 -15.64
C HIS A 71 -22.38 19.97 -15.62
N GLU A 72 -22.50 20.88 -16.58
CA GLU A 72 -23.67 21.78 -16.68
C GLU A 72 -25.01 21.01 -16.72
N ARG A 73 -24.97 19.68 -16.90
CA ARG A 73 -26.13 18.76 -16.82
C ARG A 73 -26.30 18.03 -15.48
N GLY A 74 -25.41 18.18 -14.49
CA GLY A 74 -25.22 17.21 -13.40
C GLY A 74 -25.01 17.73 -11.98
N GLY A 75 -25.21 19.02 -11.67
CA GLY A 75 -25.38 19.48 -10.27
C GLY A 75 -24.13 19.53 -9.37
N TRP A 76 -23.03 20.11 -9.83
CA TRP A 76 -21.97 20.58 -8.94
C TRP A 76 -22.26 22.02 -8.57
N ASP A 77 -21.94 22.38 -7.33
CA ASP A 77 -22.02 23.75 -6.89
C ASP A 77 -20.78 24.56 -7.32
N ASP A 78 -20.89 25.88 -7.22
CA ASP A 78 -19.82 26.80 -7.63
C ASP A 78 -18.51 26.57 -6.84
N ALA A 79 -18.62 26.07 -5.60
CA ALA A 79 -17.45 25.79 -4.75
C ALA A 79 -16.65 24.59 -5.28
N GLN A 80 -17.31 23.56 -5.80
CA GLN A 80 -16.67 22.42 -6.44
C GLN A 80 -15.97 22.82 -7.75
N ILE A 81 -16.56 23.75 -8.51
CA ILE A 81 -15.96 24.28 -9.74
C ILE A 81 -14.70 25.09 -9.43
N ASP A 82 -14.73 25.95 -8.41
CA ASP A 82 -13.57 26.76 -8.03
C ASP A 82 -12.45 25.92 -7.38
N ALA A 83 -12.79 24.87 -6.63
CA ALA A 83 -11.80 23.91 -6.13
C ALA A 83 -11.07 23.20 -7.28
N LEU A 84 -11.79 22.79 -8.33
CA LEU A 84 -11.20 22.16 -9.51
C LEU A 84 -10.28 23.13 -10.27
N ARG A 85 -10.71 24.40 -10.46
CA ARG A 85 -9.90 25.45 -11.10
C ARG A 85 -8.60 25.70 -10.34
N THR A 86 -8.67 25.76 -9.01
CA THR A 86 -7.51 25.96 -8.13
C THR A 86 -6.53 24.80 -8.26
N ALA A 87 -7.03 23.56 -8.19
CA ALA A 87 -6.19 22.36 -8.33
C ALA A 87 -5.48 22.28 -9.70
N LEU A 88 -6.14 22.75 -10.76
CA LEU A 88 -5.54 22.81 -12.09
C LEU A 88 -4.47 23.87 -12.22
N PHE A 89 -4.68 25.04 -11.59
CA PHE A 89 -3.67 26.10 -11.57
C PHE A 89 -2.41 25.62 -10.84
N GLU A 90 -2.56 24.97 -9.67
CA GLU A 90 -1.44 24.37 -8.94
C GLU A 90 -0.74 23.26 -9.73
N TYR A 91 -1.50 22.43 -10.44
CA TYR A 91 -0.92 21.37 -11.28
C TYR A 91 -0.09 21.95 -12.43
N ARG A 92 -0.59 23.00 -13.09
CA ARG A 92 0.12 23.70 -14.16
C ARG A 92 1.41 24.33 -13.66
N ASP A 93 1.37 25.04 -12.54
CA ASP A 93 2.54 25.68 -11.94
C ASP A 93 3.63 24.65 -11.58
N ARG A 94 3.22 23.49 -11.04
CA ARG A 94 4.11 22.37 -10.74
C ARG A 94 4.66 21.67 -11.99
N ALA A 95 3.91 21.68 -13.09
CA ALA A 95 4.35 21.10 -14.36
C ALA A 95 5.36 22.01 -15.11
N GLU A 96 5.27 23.33 -14.92
CA GLU A 96 6.22 24.31 -15.49
C GLU A 96 7.59 24.29 -14.77
N THR A 97 7.69 23.67 -13.58
CA THR A 97 8.96 23.36 -12.90
C THR A 97 9.17 21.85 -12.71
N PRO A 98 9.55 21.11 -13.77
CA PRO A 98 9.81 19.68 -13.62
C PRO A 98 11.02 19.45 -12.71
N ALA A 99 10.77 18.88 -11.54
CA ALA A 99 11.85 18.39 -10.67
C ALA A 99 12.73 17.40 -11.48
N PRO A 100 14.06 17.39 -11.28
CA PRO A 100 14.95 16.52 -12.03
C PRO A 100 14.59 15.06 -11.79
N VAL A 101 14.00 14.42 -12.80
CA VAL A 101 13.67 12.99 -12.77
C VAL A 101 14.98 12.22 -12.83
N THR A 102 15.44 11.72 -11.69
CA THR A 102 16.57 10.78 -11.66
C THR A 102 16.11 9.46 -12.29
N PRO A 103 16.78 8.97 -13.35
CA PRO A 103 16.38 7.74 -14.02
C PRO A 103 16.53 6.56 -13.05
N ARG A 104 15.41 5.99 -12.61
CA ARG A 104 15.41 4.75 -11.83
C ARG A 104 15.85 3.59 -12.73
N LYS A 105 16.90 2.90 -12.29
CA LYS A 105 17.45 1.69 -12.91
C LYS A 105 16.32 0.67 -13.16
N PRO A 106 16.16 0.14 -14.39
CA PRO A 106 15.13 -0.85 -14.68
C PRO A 106 15.41 -2.11 -13.84
N LEU A 107 14.42 -2.53 -13.05
CA LEU A 107 14.46 -3.80 -12.34
C LEU A 107 14.36 -4.93 -13.38
N THR A 108 15.39 -5.75 -13.41
CA THR A 108 15.58 -6.88 -14.31
C THR A 108 14.44 -7.90 -14.21
N GLU A 109 13.85 -8.17 -15.38
CA GLU A 109 13.10 -9.35 -15.85
C GLU A 109 12.51 -10.29 -14.79
N ALA A 110 11.19 -10.20 -14.60
CA ALA A 110 10.41 -11.31 -14.07
C ALA A 110 10.37 -12.44 -15.11
N TYR A 111 10.64 -13.68 -14.68
CA TYR A 111 10.62 -14.85 -15.56
C TYR A 111 9.23 -14.99 -16.21
N PRO A 112 9.13 -15.09 -17.56
CA PRO A 112 7.85 -15.13 -18.27
C PRO A 112 6.85 -16.19 -17.77
N GLY A 113 7.35 -17.31 -17.23
CA GLY A 113 6.51 -18.37 -16.67
C GLY A 113 5.81 -18.03 -15.35
N GLU A 114 6.43 -17.21 -14.47
CA GLU A 114 5.86 -16.88 -13.16
C GLU A 114 4.57 -16.04 -13.32
N LEU A 115 4.55 -15.13 -14.29
CA LEU A 115 3.41 -14.23 -14.54
C LEU A 115 2.20 -14.95 -15.12
N PHE A 116 2.45 -15.95 -15.97
CA PHE A 116 1.38 -16.81 -16.50
C PHE A 116 0.73 -17.60 -15.36
N MET A 117 1.53 -18.09 -14.41
CA MET A 117 1.06 -18.75 -13.20
C MET A 117 0.20 -17.83 -12.33
N PHE A 118 0.67 -16.61 -12.01
CA PHE A 118 -0.08 -15.68 -11.17
C PHE A 118 -1.40 -15.24 -11.82
N ARG A 119 -1.44 -15.06 -13.14
CA ARG A 119 -2.67 -14.75 -13.87
C ARG A 119 -3.67 -15.91 -13.84
N GLY A 120 -3.19 -17.15 -13.96
CA GLY A 120 -4.00 -18.35 -13.80
C GLY A 120 -4.63 -18.43 -12.41
N LEU A 121 -3.83 -18.21 -11.35
CA LEU A 121 -4.30 -18.24 -9.97
C LEU A 121 -5.36 -17.16 -9.68
N VAL A 122 -5.13 -15.92 -10.13
CA VAL A 122 -6.09 -14.82 -9.97
C VAL A 122 -7.40 -15.12 -10.72
N GLY A 123 -7.34 -15.77 -11.89
CA GLY A 123 -8.51 -16.22 -12.63
C GLY A 123 -9.36 -17.21 -11.84
N VAL A 124 -8.71 -18.24 -11.26
CA VAL A 124 -9.38 -19.26 -10.42
C VAL A 124 -10.02 -18.61 -9.19
N LEU A 125 -9.29 -17.76 -8.47
CA LEU A 125 -9.82 -17.07 -7.29
C LEU A 125 -11.04 -16.19 -7.61
N ARG A 126 -11.09 -15.58 -8.80
CA ARG A 126 -12.19 -14.73 -9.24
C ARG A 126 -13.45 -15.54 -9.56
N VAL A 127 -13.30 -16.69 -10.21
CA VAL A 127 -14.41 -17.64 -10.48
C VAL A 127 -14.99 -18.18 -9.16
N VAL A 128 -14.13 -18.53 -8.21
CA VAL A 128 -14.55 -19.03 -6.89
C VAL A 128 -15.27 -17.93 -6.10
N ALA A 129 -14.76 -16.70 -6.13
CA ALA A 129 -15.42 -15.56 -5.49
C ALA A 129 -16.82 -15.27 -6.11
N GLN A 130 -16.99 -15.50 -7.41
CA GLN A 130 -18.28 -15.31 -8.10
C GLN A 130 -19.29 -16.43 -7.82
N HIS A 131 -18.83 -17.65 -7.56
CA HIS A 131 -19.72 -18.80 -7.34
C HIS A 131 -19.93 -19.13 -5.86
N GLY A 132 -19.23 -18.45 -4.95
CA GLY A 132 -19.51 -18.45 -3.51
C GLY A 132 -19.01 -19.67 -2.75
N ASP A 133 -18.51 -20.70 -3.43
CA ASP A 133 -17.98 -21.90 -2.78
C ASP A 133 -16.47 -21.79 -2.52
N MET A 134 -16.13 -21.30 -1.33
CA MET A 134 -14.75 -21.20 -0.86
C MET A 134 -14.18 -22.52 -0.32
N ALA A 135 -14.98 -23.59 -0.22
CA ALA A 135 -14.51 -24.87 0.32
C ALA A 135 -13.47 -25.52 -0.60
N GLU A 136 -13.71 -25.48 -1.92
CA GLU A 136 -12.81 -26.01 -2.94
C GLU A 136 -11.45 -25.28 -2.93
N VAL A 137 -11.45 -23.95 -2.80
CA VAL A 137 -10.20 -23.16 -2.74
C VAL A 137 -9.44 -23.39 -1.45
N LYS A 138 -10.13 -23.51 -0.32
CA LYS A 138 -9.48 -23.86 0.95
C LYS A 138 -8.84 -25.25 0.89
N ARG A 139 -9.50 -26.21 0.24
CA ARG A 139 -8.94 -27.56 -0.01
C ARG A 139 -7.69 -27.48 -0.88
N LEU A 140 -7.77 -26.80 -2.02
CA LEU A 140 -6.63 -26.63 -2.94
C LEU A 140 -5.44 -25.89 -2.30
N LEU A 141 -5.70 -24.85 -1.50
CA LEU A 141 -4.63 -24.17 -0.76
C LEU A 141 -4.00 -25.07 0.30
N ALA A 142 -4.79 -25.90 0.97
CA ALA A 142 -4.27 -26.85 1.95
C ALA A 142 -3.41 -27.94 1.27
N GLU A 143 -3.85 -28.47 0.13
CA GLU A 143 -3.08 -29.42 -0.69
C GLU A 143 -1.77 -28.79 -1.17
N HIS A 144 -1.82 -27.58 -1.74
CA HIS A 144 -0.59 -26.89 -2.17
C HIS A 144 0.36 -26.59 -1.01
N THR A 145 -0.16 -26.22 0.17
CA THR A 145 0.67 -25.98 1.35
C THR A 145 1.36 -27.26 1.82
N ALA A 146 0.66 -28.41 1.76
CA ALA A 146 1.25 -29.71 2.06
C ALA A 146 2.32 -30.08 1.03
N ASP A 147 2.06 -29.88 -0.26
CA ASP A 147 3.02 -30.12 -1.34
C ASP A 147 4.27 -29.23 -1.19
N GLU A 148 4.13 -27.96 -0.79
CA GLU A 148 5.28 -27.10 -0.49
C GLU A 148 6.06 -27.58 0.73
N GLN A 149 5.39 -28.07 1.78
CA GLN A 149 6.05 -28.63 2.95
C GLN A 149 6.83 -29.91 2.60
N ASP A 150 6.26 -30.76 1.75
CA ASP A 150 6.90 -32.00 1.28
C ASP A 150 8.03 -31.74 0.28
N ALA A 151 7.89 -30.71 -0.57
CA ALA A 151 8.93 -30.29 -1.53
C ALA A 151 10.10 -29.57 -0.84
N TYR A 152 9.85 -28.92 0.30
CA TYR A 152 10.85 -28.20 1.09
C TYR A 152 10.91 -28.72 2.53
N PRO A 153 11.33 -29.98 2.75
CA PRO A 153 11.40 -30.56 4.09
C PRO A 153 12.48 -29.83 4.90
N GLU A 154 12.04 -28.94 5.79
CA GLU A 154 12.71 -28.34 6.97
C GLU A 154 14.13 -27.74 6.87
N ASN A 155 14.83 -27.74 5.74
CA ASN A 155 16.25 -27.41 5.73
C ASN A 155 16.60 -25.91 5.67
N VAL A 156 15.59 -25.02 5.72
CA VAL A 156 15.78 -23.56 5.80
C VAL A 156 15.74 -23.03 7.24
N ALA A 157 15.21 -23.81 8.20
CA ALA A 157 15.17 -23.41 9.61
C ALA A 157 16.55 -23.04 10.20
N PRO A 158 17.66 -23.73 9.87
CA PRO A 158 18.99 -23.34 10.35
C PRO A 158 19.45 -22.00 9.75
N GLN A 159 19.11 -21.73 8.49
CA GLN A 159 19.54 -20.51 7.77
C GLN A 159 18.73 -19.29 8.24
N VAL A 160 17.42 -19.47 8.47
CA VAL A 160 16.57 -18.45 9.09
C VAL A 160 17.04 -18.16 10.51
N THR A 161 17.39 -19.18 11.30
CA THR A 161 17.93 -19.01 12.66
C THR A 161 19.27 -18.25 12.64
N LYS A 162 20.15 -18.57 11.69
CA LYS A 162 21.44 -17.88 11.51
C LYS A 162 21.27 -16.42 11.07
N LEU A 163 20.35 -16.13 10.15
CA LEU A 163 20.00 -14.78 9.74
C LEU A 163 19.37 -13.98 10.88
N ARG A 164 18.51 -14.61 11.70
CA ARG A 164 17.91 -13.97 12.87
C ARG A 164 18.94 -13.64 13.94
N ALA A 165 19.93 -14.51 14.14
CA ALA A 165 21.04 -14.26 15.05
C ALA A 165 21.97 -13.14 14.55
N LEU A 166 22.18 -13.02 13.23
CA LEU A 166 22.96 -11.94 12.62
C LEU A 166 22.24 -10.59 12.61
N LEU A 167 20.91 -10.59 12.60
CA LEU A 167 20.07 -9.40 12.59
C LEU A 167 19.52 -9.02 13.96
N ALA A 168 19.82 -9.81 15.00
CA ALA A 168 19.46 -9.47 16.36
C ALA A 168 20.31 -8.26 16.80
N PRO A 169 19.70 -7.16 17.27
CA PRO A 169 20.44 -6.01 17.73
C PRO A 169 21.37 -6.43 18.87
N SER A 170 22.59 -5.92 18.84
CA SER A 170 23.58 -6.22 19.87
C SER A 170 23.06 -5.73 21.24
N PRO A 171 23.49 -6.34 22.35
CA PRO A 171 23.09 -5.89 23.69
C PRO A 171 23.38 -4.41 23.95
N GLY A 172 24.40 -3.84 23.28
CA GLY A 172 24.72 -2.41 23.33
C GLY A 172 23.72 -1.54 22.57
N GLU A 173 23.33 -1.95 21.35
CA GLU A 173 22.33 -1.23 20.55
C GLU A 173 20.95 -1.20 21.23
N LEU A 174 20.58 -2.26 21.96
CA LEU A 174 19.36 -2.27 22.77
C LEU A 174 19.42 -1.30 23.97
N ALA A 175 20.59 -1.10 24.57
CA ALA A 175 20.77 -0.15 25.66
C ALA A 175 20.67 1.31 25.16
N GLU A 176 21.25 1.60 23.99
CA GLU A 176 21.13 2.90 23.33
C GLU A 176 19.68 3.18 22.87
N GLN A 177 18.97 2.17 22.36
CA GLN A 177 17.55 2.29 22.02
C GLN A 177 16.67 2.59 23.23
N ARG A 178 16.93 1.97 24.38
CA ARG A 178 16.20 2.30 25.62
C ARG A 178 16.45 3.74 26.04
N HIS A 179 17.70 4.21 25.95
CA HIS A 179 18.02 5.60 26.30
C HIS A 179 17.33 6.63 25.37
N LEU A 180 17.09 6.28 24.11
CA LEU A 180 16.31 7.12 23.18
C LEU A 180 14.80 7.09 23.42
N LEU A 181 14.27 6.05 24.07
CA LEU A 181 12.85 5.90 24.37
C LEU A 181 12.47 6.50 25.74
N ASP A 182 13.40 6.56 26.71
CA ASP A 182 13.15 7.17 28.03
C ASP A 182 12.62 8.62 27.98
N PRO A 183 13.10 9.53 27.11
CA PRO A 183 12.55 10.88 27.02
C PRO A 183 11.11 10.91 26.47
N LEU A 184 10.75 9.94 25.62
CA LEU A 184 9.40 9.87 25.04
C LEU A 184 8.39 9.35 26.06
N ASP A 185 8.79 8.41 26.92
CA ASP A 185 7.94 7.94 28.02
C ASP A 185 7.61 9.08 29.00
N HIS A 186 8.56 9.94 29.32
CA HIS A 186 8.31 11.12 30.16
C HIS A 186 7.36 12.14 29.51
N VAL A 187 7.44 12.34 28.18
CA VAL A 187 6.52 13.24 27.46
C VAL A 187 5.10 12.67 27.43
N LEU A 188 4.96 11.36 27.25
CA LEU A 188 3.66 10.69 27.27
C LEU A 188 3.02 10.71 28.67
N GLU A 189 3.83 10.60 29.73
CA GLU A 189 3.37 10.69 31.11
C GLU A 189 2.84 12.10 31.44
N HIS A 190 3.54 13.16 31.02
CA HIS A 190 3.05 14.53 31.17
C HIS A 190 1.76 14.82 30.39
N LEU A 191 1.63 14.31 29.16
CA LEU A 191 0.41 14.45 28.36
C LEU A 191 -0.79 13.69 28.96
N ALA A 192 -0.54 12.64 29.73
CA ALA A 192 -1.61 11.89 30.40
C ALA A 192 -2.18 12.63 31.62
N ASP A 193 -1.37 13.47 32.27
CA ASP A 193 -1.75 14.31 33.42
C ASP A 193 -2.46 15.61 33.00
N GLU A 194 -2.23 16.11 31.79
CA GLU A 194 -2.92 17.30 31.24
C GLU A 194 -4.37 17.05 30.80
N ARG A 195 -5.01 15.96 31.23
CA ARG A 195 -6.44 15.78 30.95
C ARG A 195 -7.23 16.90 31.63
N PRO A 196 -8.04 17.67 30.86
CA PRO A 196 -8.80 18.79 31.41
C PRO A 196 -9.79 18.25 32.44
N GLN A 197 -9.47 18.48 33.72
CA GLN A 197 -10.47 18.44 34.78
C GLN A 197 -11.37 19.67 34.63
N ASP A 198 -12.66 19.46 34.83
CA ASP A 198 -13.73 20.44 34.74
C ASP A 198 -14.18 20.85 33.33
N VAL A 199 -14.94 19.95 32.71
CA VAL A 199 -16.08 20.39 31.91
C VAL A 199 -17.27 20.53 32.88
N PRO A 200 -17.63 21.75 33.31
CA PRO A 200 -18.83 21.93 34.11
C PRO A 200 -20.03 21.51 33.26
N THR A 201 -20.69 20.43 33.70
CA THR A 201 -21.98 20.00 33.18
C THR A 201 -23.01 21.01 33.65
N GLY A 202 -23.07 22.14 32.94
CA GLY A 202 -24.08 23.18 33.12
C GLY A 202 -25.44 22.64 32.70
N GLY A 203 -26.11 21.96 33.63
CA GLY A 203 -27.54 21.76 33.60
C GLY A 203 -28.26 23.01 34.11
N ALA A 204 -29.04 23.65 33.24
CA ALA A 204 -30.17 24.54 33.51
C ALA A 204 -30.66 25.02 32.13
N LEU A 205 -31.94 25.04 31.75
CA LEU A 205 -33.23 24.74 32.37
C LEU A 205 -34.20 24.51 31.20
#